data_AF-A0A918EUG6-F1
#
_entry.id   AF-A0A918EUG6-F1
#
_cell.length_a   1.000
_cell.length_b   1.000
_cell.length_c   1.000
_cell.angle_alpha   90.00
_cell.angle_beta   90.00
_cell.angle_gamma   90.00
#
_symmetry.space_group_name_H-M   'P 1'
#
loop_
_entity.id
_entity.type
_entity.pdbx_description
1 polymer ?
#
loop_
_entity_poly.entity_id
_entity_poly.type
_entity_poly.pdbx_seq_one_letter_code
_entity_poly.pdbx_strand_id
1 'polypeptide(L)' 'MTVYRRFRDRIRIGPVQAATYYDGRGREMHTAACTAPGCGFSTDYRDRAAAELAARTHRCKA' A
#
# COMPACT_ATOMS: atom_id res chain seq x y z
N MET A 1 17.61 -8.93 11.75
CA MET A 1 16.74 -9.74 10.90
C MET A 1 16.14 -8.85 9.82
N THR A 2 16.50 -9.06 8.56
CA THR A 2 15.84 -8.43 7.42
C THR A 2 14.40 -8.92 7.38
N VAL A 3 13.47 -8.04 7.72
CA VAL A 3 12.04 -8.35 7.65
C VAL A 3 11.70 -8.35 6.17
N TYR A 4 11.68 -9.52 5.55
CA TYR A 4 11.06 -9.70 4.24
C TYR A 4 9.60 -9.27 4.42
N ARG A 5 9.27 -8.05 4.01
CA ARG A 5 7.90 -7.53 4.00
C ARG A 5 7.14 -8.33 2.94
N ARG A 6 6.72 -9.53 3.31
CA ARG A 6 5.86 -10.37 2.48
C ARG A 6 4.50 -9.69 2.44
N PHE A 7 4.28 -8.93 1.38
CA PHE A 7 2.99 -8.33 1.11
C PHE A 7 1.98 -9.44 0.83
N ARG A 8 0.91 -9.47 1.62
CA ARG A 8 -0.22 -10.38 1.48
C ARG A 8 -1.48 -9.60 1.16
N ASP A 9 -2.51 -10.30 0.69
CA ASP A 9 -3.81 -9.74 0.35
C ASP A 9 -3.73 -8.52 -0.57
N ARG A 10 -2.83 -8.61 -1.55
CA ARG A 10 -2.52 -7.54 -2.50
C ARG A 10 -3.67 -7.36 -3.46
N ILE A 11 -4.20 -6.15 -3.55
CA ILE A 11 -5.22 -5.75 -4.51
C ILE A 11 -4.74 -4.59 -5.37
N ARG A 12 -5.24 -4.51 -6.60
CA ARG A 12 -4.95 -3.41 -7.53
C ARG A 12 -6.21 -2.57 -7.72
N ILE A 13 -6.10 -1.27 -7.48
CA ILE A 13 -7.15 -0.28 -7.65
C ILE A 13 -6.59 0.78 -8.61
N GLY A 14 -6.95 0.66 -9.89
CA GLY A 14 -6.34 1.48 -10.95
C GLY A 14 -4.81 1.30 -10.98
N PRO A 15 -4.02 2.38 -11.00
CA PRO A 15 -2.55 2.31 -10.97
C PRO A 15 -1.99 2.03 -9.57
N VAL A 16 -2.83 2.03 -8.53
CA VAL A 16 -2.42 1.84 -7.13
C VAL A 16 -2.54 0.39 -6.71
N GLN A 17 -1.56 -0.09 -5.96
CA GLN A 17 -1.59 -1.40 -5.32
C GLN A 17 -1.67 -1.22 -3.82
N ALA A 18 -2.69 -1.83 -3.21
CA ALA A 18 -2.84 -1.88 -1.77
C ALA A 18 -2.48 -3.28 -1.27
N ALA A 19 -1.76 -3.39 -0.17
CA ALA A 19 -1.35 -4.66 0.39
C ALA A 19 -1.17 -4.60 1.90
N THR A 20 -1.31 -5.76 2.55
CA THR A 20 -1.04 -5.92 3.97
C THR A 20 0.37 -6.45 4.17
N TYR A 21 1.08 -5.97 5.19
CA TYR A 21 2.38 -6.48 5.60
C TYR A 21 2.55 -6.37 7.13
N TYR A 22 3.58 -7.02 7.66
CA TYR A 22 4.00 -6.84 9.05
C TYR A 22 5.20 -5.91 9.12
N ASP A 23 5.15 -4.92 9.99
CA ASP A 23 6.29 -4.05 10.25
C ASP A 23 7.40 -4.77 11.04
N GLY A 24 8.51 -4.07 11.29
CA GLY A 24 9.62 -4.63 12.05
C GLY A 24 9.32 -4.96 13.52
N ARG A 25 8.11 -4.64 14.00
CA ARG A 25 7.62 -4.96 15.34
C ARG A 25 6.51 -6.01 15.30
N GLY A 26 6.21 -6.59 14.13
CA GLY A 26 5.16 -7.59 13.97
C GLY A 26 3.74 -7.02 13.96
N ARG A 27 3.57 -5.70 13.78
CA ARG A 27 2.24 -5.09 13.66
C ARG A 27 1.75 -5.18 12.23
N GLU A 28 0.48 -5.54 12.08
CA GLU A 28 -0.18 -5.49 10.78
C GLU A 28 -0.31 -4.04 10.32
N MET A 29 0.16 -3.79 9.10
CA MET A 29 0.10 -2.50 8.42
C MET A 29 -0.37 -2.71 6.99
N HIS A 30 -1.06 -1.72 6.45
CA HIS A 30 -1.62 -1.74 5.11
C HIS A 30 -1.02 -0.60 4.32
N THR A 31 -0.36 -0.93 3.22
CA THR A 31 0.25 0.04 2.32
C THR A 31 -0.64 0.28 1.12
N ALA A 32 -0.60 1.49 0.57
CA ALA A 32 -1.13 1.82 -0.74
C ALA A 32 -0.05 2.56 -1.53
N ALA A 33 0.38 1.99 -2.65
CA ALA A 33 1.46 2.52 -3.48
C ALA A 33 1.04 2.60 -4.95
N CYS A 34 1.18 3.78 -5.55
CA CYS A 34 0.99 3.97 -6.98
C CYS A 34 2.17 3.36 -7.72
N THR A 35 1.85 2.52 -8.70
CA THR A 35 2.85 1.85 -9.54
C THR A 35 3.02 2.50 -10.91
N ALA A 36 2.38 3.64 -11.13
CA ALA A 36 2.65 4.47 -12.29
C ALA A 36 4.08 5.05 -12.19
N PRO A 37 4.87 4.97 -13.28
CA PRO A 37 6.21 5.53 -13.30
C PRO A 37 6.16 7.04 -13.05
N GLY A 38 7.02 7.56 -12.17
CA GLY A 38 7.10 9.00 -11.87
C GLY A 38 6.08 9.56 -10.89
N CYS A 39 5.09 8.77 -10.43
CA CYS A 39 4.10 9.25 -9.46
C CYS A 39 4.65 9.36 -8.02
N GLY A 40 5.35 8.32 -7.55
CA GLY A 40 5.97 8.31 -6.21
C GLY A 40 5.00 8.20 -5.02
N PHE A 41 3.68 8.14 -5.25
CA PHE A 41 2.70 8.01 -4.18
C PHE A 41 2.85 6.67 -3.45
N SER A 42 3.15 6.72 -2.15
CA SER A 42 3.10 5.57 -1.25
C SER A 42 2.71 6.02 0.16
N THR A 43 1.82 5.27 0.79
CA THR A 43 1.29 5.58 2.13
C THR A 43 1.05 4.30 2.91
N ASP A 44 1.27 4.35 4.23
CA ASP A 44 1.05 3.23 5.15
C ASP A 44 -0.01 3.59 6.20
N TYR A 45 -0.94 2.67 6.45
CA TYR A 45 -2.05 2.81 7.39
C TYR A 45 -2.10 1.62 8.34
N ARG A 46 -2.76 1.79 9.49
CA ARG A 46 -3.08 0.68 10.42
C ARG A 46 -4.36 -0.05 10.04
N ASP A 47 -5.22 0.59 9.26
CA ASP A 47 -6.51 0.05 8.87
C ASP A 47 -6.54 -0.24 7.36
N ARG A 48 -7.02 -1.43 7.00
CA ARG A 48 -7.13 -1.84 5.59
C ARG A 48 -8.03 -0.89 4.81
N ALA A 49 -9.18 -0.54 5.37
CA ALA A 49 -10.13 0.35 4.73
C ALA A 49 -9.52 1.72 4.39
N ALA A 50 -8.63 2.25 5.23
CA ALA A 50 -7.94 3.52 4.97
C ALA A 50 -6.98 3.40 3.77
N ALA A 51 -6.21 2.31 3.70
CA ALA A 51 -5.32 2.05 2.56
C ALA A 51 -6.11 1.88 1.25
N GLU A 52 -7.22 1.16 1.28
CA GLU A 52 -8.08 0.98 0.11
C GLU A 52 -8.78 2.28 -0.30
N LEU A 53 -9.22 3.10 0.66
CA LEU A 53 -9.81 4.40 0.39
C LEU A 53 -8.79 5.35 -0.26
N ALA A 54 -7.57 5.41 0.25
CA ALA A 54 -6.48 6.17 -0.34
C ALA A 54 -6.18 5.70 -1.78
N ALA A 55 -6.19 4.39 -2.01
CA ALA A 55 -6.00 3.82 -3.34
C ALA A 55 -7.15 4.17 -4.32
N ARG A 56 -8.40 4.14 -3.86
CA ARG A 56 -9.59 4.49 -4.69
C ARG A 56 -9.67 5.97 -5.03
N THR A 57 -9.21 6.83 -4.13
CA THR A 57 -9.28 8.29 -4.28
C THR A 57 -8.03 8.89 -4.95
N HIS A 58 -6.96 8.11 -5.09
CA HIS A 58 -5.75 8.55 -5.76
C HIS A 58 -6.00 8.80 -7.26
N ARG A 59 -5.82 10.05 -7.68
CA ARG A 59 -5.78 10.43 -9.10
C ARG A 59 -4.34 10.58 -9.53
N CYS A 60 -3.84 9.58 -10.26
CA CYS A 60 -2.51 9.63 -10.85
C CYS A 60 -2.49 10.69 -11.97
N LYS A 61 -1.53 11.63 -11.88
CA LYS A 61 -1.26 12.65 -12.91
C LYS A 61 0.11 12.46 -13.60
N ALA A 62 0.78 11.33 -13.32
CA ALA A 62 2.07 10.98 -13.92
C ALA A 62 1.94 10.66 -15.41
#